data_AF-A0A3S0ES15-F1
#
_entry.id   AF-A0A3S0ES15-F1
#
_cell.length_a   1.000
_cell.length_b   1.000
_cell.length_c   1.000
_cell.angle_alpha   90.00
_cell.angle_beta   90.00
_cell.angle_gamma   90.00
#
_symmetry.space_group_name_H-M   'P 1'
#
loop_
_entity.id
_entity.type
_entity.pdbx_description
1 polymer ?
#
loop_
_entity_poly.entity_id
_entity_poly.type
_entity_poly.pdbx_seq_one_letter_code
_entity_poly.pdbx_strand_id
1 'polypeptide(L)'
;MNYQSRGISDQAIQGPSSYKAELTAAEALLKDHPAWNGVTAEAVARMRLQNRFKTGLDIARYTADVMRADMAAYDADPTKYTQSLGCWHGFIAQQKLISIKKHFGGKTDRRYLYLSGWMIAALRSEFGPLPDQSMHEKTSVPALIEELYTFLRQADARELNDIFRELDAARKAGDKAKEAALIDKIDNFQTHVVPVIADIDAGFGNAEATYLLAKKMIEAGACALQIENQVSDEKQCGHQDGKVTVPHEVFIAKIRACRHAFLELGVDNGIIVTRTDSLGAGLTQQIAVSHKPGDLGDQYNSFLDCDE
;
A
#
# COMPACT_ATOMS: atom_id res chain seq x y z
N MET A 1 -18.91 -17.10 -0.99
CA MET A 1 -17.93 -16.02 -1.18
C MET A 1 -18.16 -15.41 -2.55
N ASN A 2 -18.69 -14.19 -2.59
CA ASN A 2 -19.05 -13.51 -3.83
C ASN A 2 -17.80 -12.86 -4.43
N TYR A 3 -17.06 -13.64 -5.22
CA TYR A 3 -16.01 -13.08 -6.06
C TYR A 3 -16.65 -12.22 -7.14
N GLN A 4 -16.24 -10.94 -7.21
CA GLN A 4 -16.54 -10.05 -8.31
C GLN A 4 -15.21 -9.63 -8.92
N SER A 5 -15.03 -9.92 -10.22
CA SER A 5 -13.87 -9.42 -10.95
C SER A 5 -13.87 -7.90 -10.90
N ARG A 6 -12.72 -7.30 -10.59
CA ARG A 6 -12.55 -5.85 -10.48
C ARG A 6 -12.40 -5.15 -11.83
N GLY A 7 -12.26 -5.91 -12.92
CA GLY A 7 -11.96 -5.34 -14.25
C GLY A 7 -10.60 -4.63 -14.34
N ILE A 8 -9.82 -4.65 -13.26
CA ILE A 8 -8.45 -4.16 -13.20
C ILE A 8 -7.56 -5.35 -13.49
N SER A 9 -6.89 -5.32 -14.63
CA SER A 9 -5.89 -6.33 -14.95
C SER A 9 -4.62 -6.06 -14.15
N ASP A 10 -4.02 -7.09 -13.57
CA ASP A 10 -2.64 -7.05 -13.02
C ASP A 10 -1.60 -6.61 -14.08
N GLN A 11 -2.03 -6.54 -15.34
CA GLN A 11 -1.29 -6.07 -16.51
C GLN A 11 -1.32 -4.55 -16.71
N ALA A 12 -2.01 -3.77 -15.86
CA ALA A 12 -2.12 -2.31 -16.00
C ALA A 12 -0.81 -1.54 -15.71
N ILE A 13 0.29 -2.24 -15.45
CA ILE A 13 1.63 -1.66 -15.28
C ILE A 13 2.26 -1.54 -16.67
N GLN A 14 2.77 -0.36 -17.03
CA GLN A 14 3.31 -0.06 -18.36
C GLN A 14 4.31 -1.14 -18.86
N GLY A 15 3.86 -1.99 -19.78
CA GLY A 15 4.65 -3.04 -20.45
C GLY A 15 3.76 -4.13 -21.07
N PRO A 16 4.26 -4.90 -22.07
CA PRO A 16 3.47 -5.95 -22.70
C PRO A 16 3.01 -6.99 -21.69
N SER A 17 1.71 -7.24 -21.71
CA SER A 17 0.99 -7.88 -20.62
C SER A 17 1.05 -9.41 -20.58
N SER A 18 1.62 -10.03 -21.63
CA SER A 18 1.67 -11.48 -21.82
C SER A 18 3.08 -11.97 -22.07
N TYR A 19 3.32 -13.26 -21.80
CA TYR A 19 4.58 -13.94 -22.01
C TYR A 19 5.09 -13.80 -23.43
N LYS A 20 4.20 -13.98 -24.40
CA LYS A 20 4.53 -13.86 -25.83
C LYS A 20 4.98 -12.44 -26.19
N ALA A 21 4.30 -11.43 -25.67
CA ALA A 21 4.60 -10.05 -26.01
C ALA A 21 5.94 -9.59 -25.40
N GLU A 22 6.27 -10.03 -24.19
CA GLU A 22 7.62 -9.82 -23.60
C GLU A 22 8.71 -10.56 -24.38
N LEU A 23 8.43 -11.79 -24.84
CA LEU A 23 9.36 -12.53 -25.69
C LEU A 23 9.63 -11.79 -27.00
N THR A 24 8.60 -11.34 -27.71
CA THR A 24 8.74 -10.57 -28.95
C THR A 24 9.51 -9.26 -28.73
N ALA A 25 9.24 -8.55 -27.64
CA ALA A 25 9.96 -7.31 -27.30
C ALA A 25 11.45 -7.59 -27.00
N ALA A 26 11.77 -8.69 -26.33
CA ALA A 26 13.14 -9.10 -26.07
C ALA A 26 13.86 -9.55 -27.35
N GLU A 27 13.20 -10.31 -28.23
CA GLU A 27 13.75 -10.70 -29.53
C GLU A 27 14.09 -9.50 -30.40
N ALA A 28 13.18 -8.51 -30.48
CA ALA A 28 13.40 -7.28 -31.21
C ALA A 28 14.62 -6.51 -30.68
N LEU A 29 14.74 -6.38 -29.35
CA LEU A 29 15.89 -5.74 -28.71
C LEU A 29 17.20 -6.47 -29.03
N LEU A 30 17.26 -7.79 -28.89
CA LEU A 30 18.48 -8.56 -29.10
C LEU A 30 18.94 -8.57 -30.56
N LYS A 31 18.00 -8.46 -31.51
CA LYS A 31 18.31 -8.38 -32.95
C LYS A 31 19.20 -7.19 -33.28
N ASP A 32 19.03 -6.06 -32.58
CA ASP A 32 19.80 -4.84 -32.79
C ASP A 32 21.14 -4.84 -32.03
N HIS A 33 21.44 -5.91 -31.27
CA HIS A 33 22.63 -6.02 -30.43
C HIS A 33 23.38 -7.35 -30.64
N PRO A 34 24.02 -7.56 -31.81
CA PRO A 34 24.66 -8.84 -32.17
C PRO A 34 25.81 -9.26 -31.24
N ALA A 35 26.38 -8.33 -30.48
CA ALA A 35 27.41 -8.63 -29.48
C ALA A 35 26.87 -9.36 -28.24
N TRP A 36 25.56 -9.38 -28.00
CA TRP A 36 24.94 -9.99 -26.82
C TRP A 36 24.60 -11.47 -27.03
N ASN A 37 25.52 -12.22 -27.63
CA ASN A 37 25.31 -13.62 -28.05
C ASN A 37 25.14 -14.64 -26.90
N GLY A 38 25.39 -14.24 -25.65
CA GLY A 38 25.15 -15.05 -24.44
C GLY A 38 23.80 -14.81 -23.76
N VAL A 39 22.97 -13.89 -24.30
CA VAL A 39 21.67 -13.50 -23.71
C VAL A 39 20.55 -14.06 -24.57
N THR A 40 19.56 -14.70 -23.95
CA THR A 40 18.38 -15.22 -24.67
C THR A 40 17.16 -14.33 -24.42
N ALA A 41 16.33 -14.16 -25.46
CA ALA A 41 15.10 -13.38 -25.35
C ALA A 41 14.15 -13.96 -24.28
N GLU A 42 14.13 -15.29 -24.17
CA GLU A 42 13.33 -15.99 -23.18
C GLU A 42 13.78 -15.71 -21.74
N ALA A 43 15.08 -15.69 -21.47
CA ALA A 43 15.57 -15.32 -20.14
C ALA A 43 15.17 -13.88 -19.77
N VAL A 44 15.31 -12.95 -20.72
CA VAL A 44 14.90 -11.54 -20.54
C VAL A 44 13.40 -11.43 -20.26
N ALA A 45 12.56 -12.10 -21.07
CA ALA A 45 11.11 -12.06 -20.90
C ALA A 45 10.67 -12.59 -19.53
N ARG A 46 11.24 -13.72 -19.08
CA ARG A 46 10.96 -14.29 -17.76
C ARG A 46 11.35 -13.34 -16.62
N MET A 47 12.55 -12.76 -16.68
CA MET A 47 13.02 -11.82 -15.67
C MET A 47 12.14 -10.56 -15.59
N ARG A 48 11.67 -10.06 -16.74
CA ARG A 48 10.73 -8.92 -16.79
C ARG A 48 9.38 -9.28 -16.17
N LEU A 49 8.82 -10.45 -16.49
CA LEU A 49 7.54 -10.91 -15.94
C LEU A 49 7.61 -11.22 -14.44
N GLN A 50 8.77 -11.68 -13.96
CA GLN A 50 9.02 -11.89 -12.53
C GLN A 50 9.18 -10.56 -11.76
N ASN A 51 9.39 -9.44 -12.46
CA ASN A 51 9.56 -8.11 -11.88
C ASN A 51 8.54 -7.11 -12.47
N ARG A 52 7.24 -7.46 -12.40
CA ARG A 52 6.14 -6.65 -12.96
C ARG A 52 6.13 -5.22 -12.41
N PHE A 53 6.25 -5.10 -11.09
CA PHE A 53 6.34 -3.83 -10.37
C PHE A 53 7.79 -3.40 -10.23
N LYS A 54 8.23 -2.43 -11.04
CA LYS A 54 9.63 -1.99 -11.07
C LYS A 54 9.94 -0.98 -9.97
N THR A 55 8.96 -0.17 -9.61
CA THR A 55 9.09 0.89 -8.60
C THR A 55 7.94 0.84 -7.60
N GLY A 56 8.12 1.45 -6.43
CA GLY A 56 7.02 1.60 -5.47
C GLY A 56 5.89 2.47 -6.03
N LEU A 57 6.18 3.46 -6.89
CA LEU A 57 5.13 4.25 -7.55
C LEU A 57 4.25 3.42 -8.49
N ASP A 58 4.80 2.38 -9.14
CA ASP A 58 3.97 1.44 -9.93
C ASP A 58 3.00 0.69 -9.02
N ILE A 59 3.47 0.28 -7.84
CA ILE A 59 2.64 -0.38 -6.82
C ILE A 59 1.56 0.58 -6.31
N ALA A 60 1.93 1.82 -5.96
CA ALA A 60 1.01 2.81 -5.42
C ALA A 60 -0.13 3.11 -6.40
N ARG A 61 0.17 3.33 -7.69
CA ARG A 61 -0.84 3.55 -8.74
C ARG A 61 -1.78 2.36 -8.89
N TYR A 62 -1.21 1.16 -9.08
CA TYR A 62 -1.99 -0.08 -9.24
C TYR A 62 -2.89 -0.34 -8.02
N THR A 63 -2.34 -0.26 -6.82
CA THR A 63 -3.09 -0.57 -5.60
C THR A 63 -4.12 0.50 -5.24
N ALA A 64 -3.89 1.77 -5.63
CA ALA A 64 -4.89 2.82 -5.50
C ALA A 64 -6.12 2.52 -6.39
N ASP A 65 -5.93 2.05 -7.64
CA ASP A 65 -7.04 1.64 -8.51
C ASP A 65 -7.81 0.46 -7.89
N VAL A 66 -7.09 -0.54 -7.37
CA VAL A 66 -7.72 -1.69 -6.69
C VAL A 66 -8.58 -1.24 -5.52
N MET A 67 -8.09 -0.32 -4.68
CA MET A 67 -8.84 0.19 -3.54
C MET A 67 -10.06 1.02 -3.98
N ARG A 68 -9.96 1.83 -5.04
CA ARG A 68 -11.09 2.58 -5.59
C ARG A 68 -12.19 1.68 -6.14
N ALA A 69 -11.82 0.64 -6.88
CA ALA A 69 -12.78 -0.36 -7.35
C ALA A 69 -13.43 -1.10 -6.16
N ASP A 70 -12.67 -1.33 -5.09
CA ASP A 70 -13.21 -1.98 -3.91
C ASP A 70 -14.19 -1.07 -3.14
N MET A 71 -13.89 0.22 -2.99
CA MET A 71 -14.79 1.22 -2.41
C MET A 71 -16.11 1.29 -3.20
N ALA A 72 -16.04 1.42 -4.53
CA ALA A 72 -17.24 1.51 -5.38
C ALA A 72 -18.14 0.25 -5.27
N ALA A 73 -17.52 -0.92 -5.14
CA ALA A 73 -18.27 -2.16 -4.96
C ALA A 73 -18.90 -2.28 -3.57
N TYR A 74 -18.28 -1.71 -2.53
CA TYR A 74 -18.89 -1.62 -1.20
C TYR A 74 -20.07 -0.64 -1.19
N ASP A 75 -19.94 0.51 -1.86
CA ASP A 75 -21.03 1.48 -2.02
C ASP A 75 -22.24 0.84 -2.72
N ALA A 76 -22.00 -0.01 -3.72
CA ALA A 76 -23.05 -0.75 -4.42
C ALA A 76 -23.61 -1.94 -3.62
N ASP A 77 -22.80 -2.54 -2.74
CA ASP A 77 -23.14 -3.73 -1.96
C ASP A 77 -22.28 -3.80 -0.68
N PRO A 78 -22.83 -3.41 0.49
CA PRO A 78 -22.10 -3.38 1.75
C PRO A 78 -21.55 -4.73 2.22
N THR A 79 -22.00 -5.85 1.63
CA THR A 79 -21.43 -7.17 1.91
C THR A 79 -20.03 -7.35 1.30
N LYS A 80 -19.62 -6.46 0.39
CA LYS A 80 -18.31 -6.47 -0.31
C LYS A 80 -17.25 -5.63 0.40
N TYR A 81 -17.23 -5.70 1.72
CA TYR A 81 -16.20 -5.06 2.54
C TYR A 81 -14.81 -5.66 2.32
N THR A 82 -13.79 -4.95 2.77
CA THR A 82 -12.37 -5.34 2.69
C THR A 82 -11.81 -5.64 4.08
N GLN A 83 -10.78 -6.48 4.16
CA GLN A 83 -10.15 -6.84 5.43
C GLN A 83 -8.63 -6.80 5.34
N SER A 84 -7.98 -6.52 6.47
CA SER A 84 -6.54 -6.55 6.61
C SER A 84 -6.14 -7.07 8.00
N LEU A 85 -4.87 -7.42 8.13
CA LEU A 85 -4.21 -7.65 9.40
C LEU A 85 -2.90 -6.86 9.37
N GLY A 86 -2.53 -6.31 10.53
CA GLY A 86 -1.24 -5.67 10.74
C GLY A 86 -0.09 -6.62 10.39
N CYS A 87 0.90 -6.14 9.65
CA CYS A 87 2.14 -6.89 9.40
C CYS A 87 3.35 -6.05 9.81
N TRP A 88 4.09 -6.49 10.82
CA TRP A 88 5.26 -5.79 11.35
C TRP A 88 6.56 -6.07 10.59
N HIS A 89 6.56 -7.02 9.65
CA HIS A 89 7.72 -7.36 8.81
C HIS A 89 7.28 -7.93 7.46
N GLY A 90 8.10 -7.74 6.42
CA GLY A 90 7.82 -8.18 5.05
C GLY A 90 7.57 -9.68 4.93
N PHE A 91 8.33 -10.48 5.68
CA PHE A 91 8.09 -11.93 5.75
C PHE A 91 6.70 -12.29 6.30
N ILE A 92 6.18 -11.54 7.28
CA ILE A 92 4.83 -11.78 7.82
C ILE A 92 3.77 -11.45 6.76
N ALA A 93 3.93 -10.34 6.05
CA ALA A 93 3.06 -10.00 4.92
C ALA A 93 3.12 -11.07 3.81
N GLN A 94 4.32 -11.54 3.47
CA GLN A 94 4.51 -12.60 2.48
C GLN A 94 3.75 -13.87 2.86
N GLN A 95 3.94 -14.39 4.08
CA GLN A 95 3.26 -15.59 4.53
C GLN A 95 1.74 -15.39 4.61
N LYS A 96 1.28 -14.20 5.02
CA LYS A 96 -0.15 -13.85 4.99
C LYS A 96 -0.73 -13.98 3.58
N LEU A 97 -0.09 -13.40 2.57
CA LEU A 97 -0.60 -13.41 1.20
C LEU A 97 -0.48 -14.77 0.53
N ILE A 98 0.59 -15.53 0.79
CA ILE A 98 0.71 -16.93 0.34
C ILE A 98 -0.42 -17.78 0.94
N SER A 99 -0.70 -17.62 2.24
CA SER A 99 -1.80 -18.31 2.91
C SER A 99 -3.15 -17.95 2.30
N ILE A 100 -3.39 -16.66 2.04
CA ILE A 100 -4.61 -16.19 1.38
C ILE A 100 -4.78 -16.84 0.01
N LYS A 101 -3.77 -16.77 -0.87
CA LYS A 101 -3.87 -17.42 -2.20
C LYS A 101 -4.10 -18.92 -2.08
N LYS A 102 -3.41 -19.61 -1.17
CA LYS A 102 -3.56 -21.06 -0.97
C LYS A 102 -4.98 -21.45 -0.54
N HIS A 103 -5.59 -20.71 0.37
CA HIS A 103 -6.85 -21.10 1.01
C HIS A 103 -8.09 -20.44 0.39
N PHE A 104 -7.92 -19.40 -0.43
CA PHE A 104 -9.02 -18.65 -1.05
C PHE A 104 -8.97 -18.69 -2.59
N GLY A 105 -8.56 -19.83 -3.15
CA GLY A 105 -8.69 -20.12 -4.59
C GLY A 105 -7.75 -19.32 -5.49
N GLY A 106 -6.54 -19.03 -5.01
CA GLY A 106 -5.51 -18.27 -5.74
C GLY A 106 -5.74 -16.75 -5.75
N LYS A 107 -6.77 -16.26 -5.06
CA LYS A 107 -7.25 -14.87 -5.14
C LYS A 107 -6.79 -14.03 -3.97
N THR A 108 -6.63 -12.74 -4.22
CA THR A 108 -6.29 -11.72 -3.21
C THR A 108 -7.39 -10.68 -3.02
N ASP A 109 -8.53 -10.82 -3.71
CA ASP A 109 -9.60 -9.83 -3.71
C ASP A 109 -10.09 -9.47 -2.32
N ARG A 110 -10.27 -8.18 -2.02
CA ARG A 110 -10.73 -7.66 -0.72
C ARG A 110 -9.80 -7.91 0.46
N ARG A 111 -8.56 -8.35 0.24
CA ARG A 111 -7.56 -8.58 1.31
C ARG A 111 -6.40 -7.60 1.15
N TYR A 112 -6.14 -6.81 2.19
CA TYR A 112 -5.12 -5.77 2.20
C TYR A 112 -4.04 -6.02 3.25
N LEU A 113 -2.97 -5.23 3.18
CA LEU A 113 -2.04 -5.01 4.27
C LEU A 113 -2.51 -3.85 5.15
N TYR A 114 -2.23 -3.94 6.45
CA TYR A 114 -2.24 -2.79 7.34
C TYR A 114 -0.83 -2.62 7.90
N LEU A 115 -0.33 -1.40 7.85
CA LEU A 115 0.92 -1.03 8.47
C LEU A 115 0.59 -0.21 9.71
N SER A 116 0.95 -0.75 10.87
CA SER A 116 0.59 -0.20 12.18
C SER A 116 1.74 0.65 12.73
N GLY A 117 1.47 1.91 13.06
CA GLY A 117 2.44 2.78 13.75
C GLY A 117 2.88 2.19 15.10
N TRP A 118 1.92 1.64 15.86
CA TRP A 118 2.18 0.93 17.12
C TRP A 118 3.21 -0.20 16.96
N MET A 119 3.07 -1.08 15.97
CA MET A 119 4.01 -2.18 15.78
C MET A 119 5.38 -1.71 15.30
N ILE A 120 5.44 -0.61 14.55
CA ILE A 120 6.72 0.02 14.16
C ILE A 120 7.43 0.53 15.41
N ALA A 121 6.74 1.29 16.26
CA ALA A 121 7.29 1.78 17.52
C ALA A 121 7.80 0.63 18.40
N ALA A 122 7.01 -0.44 18.53
CA ALA A 122 7.34 -1.56 19.41
C ALA A 122 8.46 -2.49 18.89
N LEU A 123 8.62 -2.62 17.56
CA LEU A 123 9.44 -3.71 16.98
C LEU A 123 10.48 -3.25 15.95
N ARG A 124 10.35 -2.06 15.38
CA ARG A 124 11.13 -1.63 14.20
C ARG A 124 12.02 -0.42 14.45
N SER A 125 11.82 0.26 15.57
CA SER A 125 12.63 1.38 16.02
C SER A 125 14.08 0.96 16.28
N GLU A 126 15.05 1.75 15.81
CA GLU A 126 16.47 1.56 16.14
C GLU A 126 16.75 1.75 17.65
N PHE A 127 15.88 2.48 18.35
CA PHE A 127 15.94 2.65 19.81
C PHE A 127 15.49 1.41 20.60
N GLY A 128 15.09 0.34 19.92
CA GLY A 128 14.38 -0.79 20.54
C GLY A 128 12.91 -0.47 20.81
N PRO A 129 12.23 -1.29 21.63
CA PRO A 129 10.78 -1.14 21.83
C PRO A 129 10.39 0.20 22.46
N LEU A 130 9.58 0.97 21.75
CA LEU A 130 9.01 2.24 22.20
C LEU A 130 7.48 2.15 22.36
N PRO A 131 6.87 2.98 23.21
CA PRO A 131 5.42 3.16 23.21
C PRO A 131 4.95 3.89 21.95
N ASP A 132 3.65 3.79 21.67
CA ASP A 132 3.00 4.36 20.48
C ASP A 132 2.74 5.87 20.62
N GLN A 133 3.84 6.64 20.55
CA GLN A 133 3.86 8.09 20.76
C GLN A 133 4.70 8.81 19.69
N SER A 134 4.85 8.21 18.50
CA SER A 134 5.62 8.77 17.36
C SER A 134 7.07 9.17 17.68
N MET A 135 7.69 8.58 18.71
CA MET A 135 9.06 8.91 19.14
C MET A 135 10.16 8.20 18.33
N HIS A 136 9.81 7.16 17.59
CA HIS A 136 10.76 6.44 16.75
C HIS A 136 11.14 7.27 15.53
N GLU A 137 12.27 6.93 14.91
CA GLU A 137 12.70 7.53 13.66
C GLU A 137 11.65 7.32 12.55
N LYS A 138 11.11 8.43 12.03
CA LYS A 138 10.02 8.41 11.04
C LYS A 138 10.35 7.64 9.76
N THR A 139 11.64 7.41 9.48
CA THR A 139 12.13 6.61 8.34
C THR A 139 11.77 5.12 8.46
N SER A 140 11.52 4.61 9.67
CA SER A 140 11.11 3.22 9.87
C SER A 140 9.73 2.91 9.29
N VAL A 141 8.89 3.93 9.11
CA VAL A 141 7.58 3.82 8.48
C VAL A 141 7.69 3.50 6.97
N PRO A 142 8.29 4.35 6.11
CA PRO A 142 8.49 4.02 4.70
C PRO A 142 9.41 2.82 4.47
N ALA A 143 10.41 2.60 5.33
CA ALA A 143 11.28 1.42 5.22
C ALA A 143 10.49 0.11 5.37
N LEU A 144 9.53 0.06 6.30
CA LEU A 144 8.65 -1.10 6.40
C LEU A 144 7.78 -1.25 5.15
N ILE A 145 7.19 -0.18 4.60
CA ILE A 145 6.38 -0.26 3.36
C ILE A 145 7.20 -0.90 2.23
N GLU A 146 8.42 -0.42 2.01
CA GLU A 146 9.32 -0.93 0.97
C GLU A 146 9.68 -2.41 1.22
N GLU A 147 9.95 -2.79 2.47
CA GLU A 147 10.20 -4.17 2.87
C GLU A 147 8.98 -5.07 2.58
N LEU A 148 7.77 -4.65 2.96
CA LEU A 148 6.53 -5.40 2.70
C LEU A 148 6.42 -5.73 1.20
N TYR A 149 6.57 -4.72 0.34
CA TYR A 149 6.44 -4.93 -1.10
C TYR A 149 7.62 -5.66 -1.73
N THR A 150 8.83 -5.53 -1.20
CA THR A 150 9.99 -6.33 -1.61
C THR A 150 9.71 -7.82 -1.43
N PHE A 151 9.18 -8.19 -0.27
CA PHE A 151 8.83 -9.58 0.03
C PHE A 151 7.65 -10.10 -0.82
N LEU A 152 6.64 -9.27 -1.10
CA LEU A 152 5.53 -9.65 -1.98
C LEU A 152 5.95 -9.83 -3.44
N ARG A 153 6.78 -8.91 -3.97
CA ARG A 153 7.36 -9.03 -5.31
C ARG A 153 8.23 -10.29 -5.43
N GLN A 154 8.98 -10.63 -4.37
CA GLN A 154 9.77 -11.85 -4.37
C GLN A 154 8.91 -13.12 -4.34
N ALA A 155 7.73 -13.08 -3.71
CA ALA A 155 6.77 -14.19 -3.76
C ALA A 155 6.24 -14.41 -5.19
N ASP A 156 5.92 -13.32 -5.90
CA ASP A 156 5.55 -13.38 -7.32
C ASP A 156 6.66 -13.98 -8.17
N ALA A 157 7.88 -13.45 -8.04
CA ALA A 157 9.04 -13.90 -8.81
C ALA A 157 9.29 -15.40 -8.61
N ARG A 158 9.20 -15.88 -7.37
CA ARG A 158 9.36 -17.31 -7.04
C ARG A 158 8.26 -18.16 -7.68
N GLU A 159 6.99 -17.80 -7.50
CA GLU A 159 5.88 -18.60 -8.01
C GLU A 159 5.88 -18.64 -9.55
N LEU A 160 6.16 -17.51 -10.21
CA LEU A 160 6.34 -17.46 -11.66
C LEU A 160 7.54 -18.29 -12.12
N ASN A 161 8.65 -18.28 -11.39
CA ASN A 161 9.82 -19.12 -11.70
C ASN A 161 9.48 -20.61 -11.64
N ASP A 162 8.68 -21.04 -10.67
CA ASP A 162 8.23 -22.43 -10.58
C ASP A 162 7.32 -22.80 -11.76
N ILE A 163 6.42 -21.89 -12.19
CA ILE A 163 5.61 -22.07 -13.40
C ILE A 163 6.47 -22.16 -14.67
N PHE A 164 7.52 -21.33 -14.80
CA PHE A 164 8.45 -21.40 -15.94
C PHE A 164 9.24 -22.71 -15.98
N ARG A 165 9.63 -23.27 -14.82
CA ARG A 165 10.27 -24.60 -14.76
C ARG A 165 9.33 -25.70 -15.21
N GLU A 166 8.05 -25.62 -14.83
CA GLU A 166 7.02 -26.54 -15.33
C GLU A 166 6.82 -26.39 -16.85
N LEU A 167 6.89 -25.16 -17.37
CA LEU A 167 6.78 -24.87 -18.80
C LEU A 167 7.93 -25.52 -19.58
N ASP A 168 9.16 -25.42 -19.07
CA ASP A 168 10.32 -26.09 -19.65
C ASP A 168 10.18 -27.61 -19.65
N ALA A 169 9.69 -28.18 -18.55
CA ALA A 169 9.43 -29.62 -18.46
C ALA A 169 8.35 -30.07 -19.45
N ALA A 170 7.26 -29.31 -19.60
CA ALA A 170 6.19 -29.60 -20.56
C ALA A 170 6.70 -29.58 -22.02
N ARG A 171 7.51 -28.56 -22.36
CA ARG A 171 8.14 -28.44 -23.68
C ARG A 171 9.09 -29.59 -23.97
N LYS A 172 9.93 -29.97 -22.99
CA LYS A 172 10.84 -31.11 -23.12
C LYS A 172 10.10 -32.42 -23.31
N ALA A 173 8.93 -32.58 -22.70
CA ALA A 173 8.07 -33.75 -22.86
C ALA A 173 7.22 -33.72 -24.15
N GLY A 174 7.22 -32.62 -24.90
CA GLY A 174 6.37 -32.44 -26.09
C GLY A 174 4.88 -32.26 -25.76
N ASP A 175 4.54 -31.97 -24.51
CA ASP A 175 3.14 -31.82 -24.06
C ASP A 175 2.61 -30.41 -24.39
N LYS A 176 2.03 -30.28 -25.59
CA LYS A 176 1.51 -29.01 -26.09
C LYS A 176 0.27 -28.50 -25.36
N ALA A 177 -0.55 -29.40 -24.81
CA ALA A 177 -1.71 -29.00 -24.03
C ALA A 177 -1.27 -28.37 -22.70
N LYS A 178 -0.31 -28.99 -22.00
CA LYS A 178 0.25 -28.44 -20.77
C LYS A 178 1.05 -27.16 -21.00
N GLU A 179 1.81 -27.09 -22.09
CA GLU A 179 2.51 -25.85 -22.49
C GLU A 179 1.53 -24.67 -22.61
N ALA A 180 0.42 -24.84 -23.34
CA ALA A 180 -0.60 -23.80 -23.51
C ALA A 180 -1.25 -23.40 -22.18
N ALA A 181 -1.59 -24.37 -21.32
CA ALA A 181 -2.19 -24.10 -20.02
C ALA A 181 -1.24 -23.34 -19.06
N LEU A 182 0.06 -23.62 -19.11
CA LEU A 182 1.05 -22.93 -18.29
C LEU A 182 1.31 -21.49 -18.77
N ILE A 183 1.30 -21.26 -20.08
CA ILE A 183 1.36 -19.90 -20.65
C ILE A 183 0.13 -19.09 -20.21
N ASP A 184 -1.06 -19.66 -20.28
CA ASP A 184 -2.28 -19.02 -19.78
C ASP A 184 -2.18 -18.69 -18.27
N LYS A 185 -1.61 -19.60 -17.48
CA LYS A 185 -1.35 -19.37 -16.04
C LYS A 185 -0.35 -18.23 -15.79
N ILE A 186 0.65 -18.04 -16.65
CA ILE A 186 1.60 -16.93 -16.57
C ILE A 186 0.89 -15.61 -16.88
N ASP A 187 0.10 -15.58 -17.96
CA ASP A 187 -0.58 -14.39 -18.45
C ASP A 187 -1.70 -13.92 -17.50
N ASN A 188 -2.35 -14.87 -16.82
CA ASN A 188 -3.39 -14.63 -15.82
C ASN A 188 -2.87 -14.77 -14.37
N PHE A 189 -1.56 -14.70 -14.16
CA PHE A 189 -0.98 -14.83 -12.82
C PHE A 189 -1.48 -13.71 -11.90
N GLN A 190 -2.11 -14.10 -10.78
CA GLN A 190 -2.54 -13.20 -9.73
C GLN A 190 -1.38 -12.78 -8.84
N THR A 191 -1.05 -11.50 -8.81
CA THR A 191 0.02 -10.96 -7.94
C THR A 191 -0.31 -11.10 -6.44
N HIS A 192 0.74 -11.25 -5.63
CA HIS A 192 0.67 -11.10 -4.17
C HIS A 192 0.66 -9.63 -3.73
N VAL A 193 0.98 -8.68 -4.63
CA VAL A 193 0.93 -7.24 -4.36
C VAL A 193 -0.53 -6.82 -4.18
N VAL A 194 -0.84 -6.33 -2.98
CA VAL A 194 -2.18 -5.86 -2.61
C VAL A 194 -2.08 -4.47 -1.96
N PRO A 195 -3.18 -3.71 -1.90
CA PRO A 195 -3.18 -2.41 -1.22
C PRO A 195 -2.71 -2.49 0.23
N VAL A 196 -2.03 -1.43 0.67
CA VAL A 196 -1.67 -1.17 2.07
C VAL A 196 -2.39 0.09 2.54
N ILE A 197 -3.04 -0.01 3.70
CA ILE A 197 -3.44 1.16 4.49
C ILE A 197 -2.28 1.42 5.45
N ALA A 198 -1.57 2.53 5.25
CA ALA A 198 -0.38 2.87 6.01
C ALA A 198 -0.64 3.98 7.02
N ASP A 199 -0.43 3.65 8.30
CA ASP A 199 -0.49 4.58 9.41
C ASP A 199 0.68 5.57 9.35
N ILE A 200 0.37 6.87 9.30
CA ILE A 200 1.36 7.97 9.34
C ILE A 200 1.30 8.71 10.69
N ASP A 201 0.61 8.15 11.70
CA ASP A 201 0.30 8.81 12.95
C ASP A 201 -0.38 10.17 12.72
N ALA A 202 0.09 11.21 13.41
CA ALA A 202 -0.26 12.60 13.18
C ALA A 202 0.75 13.31 12.24
N GLY A 203 1.56 12.60 11.46
CA GLY A 203 2.44 13.19 10.45
C GLY A 203 3.86 13.57 10.93
N PHE A 204 4.24 13.17 12.15
CA PHE A 204 5.59 13.38 12.71
C PHE A 204 6.07 14.84 12.64
N GLY A 205 5.16 15.80 12.88
CA GLY A 205 5.46 17.23 12.88
C GLY A 205 4.32 18.09 12.31
N ASN A 206 4.71 19.20 11.70
CA ASN A 206 3.81 20.14 11.02
C ASN A 206 3.35 19.59 9.64
N ALA A 207 2.58 20.40 8.90
CA ALA A 207 2.07 20.01 7.58
C ALA A 207 3.19 19.73 6.56
N GLU A 208 4.30 20.47 6.57
CA GLU A 208 5.43 20.25 5.67
C GLU A 208 6.15 18.93 5.97
N ALA A 209 6.40 18.63 7.25
CA ALA A 209 6.94 17.34 7.68
C ALA A 209 6.01 16.18 7.29
N THR A 210 4.69 16.38 7.42
CA THR A 210 3.67 15.42 7.00
C THR A 210 3.76 15.15 5.50
N TYR A 211 3.88 16.19 4.68
CA TYR A 211 4.04 16.05 3.22
C TYR A 211 5.32 15.27 2.87
N LEU A 212 6.46 15.59 3.49
CA LEU A 212 7.73 14.90 3.22
C LEU A 212 7.68 13.41 3.57
N LEU A 213 7.07 13.07 4.71
CA LEU A 213 6.89 11.68 5.12
C LEU A 213 5.90 10.95 4.21
N ALA A 214 4.75 11.57 3.91
CA ALA A 214 3.76 11.03 2.99
C ALA A 214 4.37 10.71 1.62
N LYS A 215 5.17 11.64 1.06
CA LYS A 215 5.89 11.44 -0.19
C LYS A 215 6.75 10.18 -0.16
N LYS A 216 7.56 10.00 0.90
CA LYS A 216 8.42 8.82 1.06
C LYS A 216 7.61 7.52 1.19
N MET A 217 6.49 7.54 1.91
CA MET A 217 5.60 6.38 2.05
C MET A 217 4.96 5.99 0.70
N ILE A 218 4.57 6.96 -0.12
CA ILE A 218 4.00 6.73 -1.45
C ILE A 218 5.08 6.23 -2.43
N GLU A 219 6.27 6.83 -2.42
CA GLU A 219 7.44 6.34 -3.19
C GLU A 219 7.77 4.88 -2.87
N ALA A 220 7.59 4.46 -1.62
CA ALA A 220 7.76 3.07 -1.17
C ALA A 220 6.61 2.12 -1.60
N GLY A 221 5.45 2.66 -2.01
CA GLY A 221 4.33 1.92 -2.57
C GLY A 221 2.99 2.04 -1.85
N ALA A 222 2.86 2.92 -0.84
CA ALA A 222 1.57 3.14 -0.21
C ALA A 222 0.58 3.87 -1.13
N CYS A 223 -0.61 3.30 -1.31
CA CYS A 223 -1.72 3.94 -2.00
C CYS A 223 -2.72 4.63 -1.06
N ALA A 224 -2.70 4.27 0.23
CA ALA A 224 -3.57 4.81 1.24
C ALA A 224 -2.79 5.22 2.49
N LEU A 225 -2.99 6.47 2.92
CA LEU A 225 -2.39 7.03 4.13
C LEU A 225 -3.47 7.29 5.16
N GLN A 226 -3.29 6.77 6.38
CA GLN A 226 -4.14 7.05 7.53
C GLN A 226 -3.47 8.10 8.42
N ILE A 227 -4.09 9.26 8.54
CA ILE A 227 -3.64 10.39 9.36
C ILE A 227 -4.67 10.66 10.46
N GLU A 228 -4.22 11.02 11.66
CA GLU A 228 -5.09 11.29 12.82
C GLU A 228 -5.02 12.73 13.34
N ASN A 229 -6.08 13.18 14.04
CA ASN A 229 -6.22 14.54 14.59
C ASN A 229 -5.68 14.72 16.01
N GLN A 230 -4.87 13.76 16.50
CA GLN A 230 -4.17 13.89 17.77
C GLN A 230 -2.93 14.78 17.64
N VAL A 231 -2.47 15.36 18.73
CA VAL A 231 -1.18 16.06 18.78
C VAL A 231 -0.02 15.05 18.66
N SER A 232 1.00 15.36 17.85
CA SER A 232 2.11 14.44 17.55
C SER A 232 3.10 14.24 18.72
N ASP A 233 3.26 15.22 19.61
CA ASP A 233 4.18 15.20 20.75
C ASP A 233 3.51 14.73 22.06
N GLU A 234 2.19 14.90 22.18
CA GLU A 234 1.35 14.33 23.25
C GLU A 234 0.52 13.13 22.75
N LYS A 235 1.01 12.46 21.71
CA LYS A 235 0.35 11.27 21.16
C LYS A 235 0.30 10.18 22.23
N GLN A 236 -0.87 9.53 22.32
CA GLN A 236 -1.14 8.36 23.12
C GLN A 236 -1.88 7.36 22.24
N CYS A 237 -1.79 6.07 22.58
CA CYS A 237 -2.52 5.04 21.85
C CYS A 237 -4.04 5.29 21.96
N GLY A 238 -4.80 4.91 20.92
CA GLY A 238 -6.25 5.18 20.82
C GLY A 238 -7.11 4.62 21.97
N HIS A 239 -6.59 3.67 22.75
CA HIS A 239 -7.26 3.02 23.89
C HIS A 239 -6.94 3.66 25.25
N GLN A 240 -6.11 4.70 25.28
CA GLN A 240 -5.59 5.30 26.51
C GLN A 240 -6.33 6.60 26.82
N ASP A 241 -6.60 6.85 28.10
CA ASP A 241 -7.20 8.11 28.56
C ASP A 241 -6.19 9.26 28.48
N GLY A 242 -6.67 10.49 28.26
CA GLY A 242 -5.82 11.69 28.18
C GLY A 242 -5.33 12.06 26.78
N LYS A 243 -6.01 11.58 25.73
CA LYS A 243 -5.72 12.01 24.35
C LYS A 243 -6.05 13.49 24.15
N VAL A 244 -5.21 14.15 23.35
CA VAL A 244 -5.27 15.59 23.09
C VAL A 244 -5.52 15.83 21.60
N THR A 245 -6.59 16.53 21.25
CA THR A 245 -6.87 16.85 19.84
C THR A 245 -6.30 18.19 19.43
N VAL A 246 -6.13 18.37 18.12
CA VAL A 246 -5.86 19.69 17.50
C VAL A 246 -7.15 20.26 16.87
N PRO A 247 -7.27 21.60 16.76
CA PRO A 247 -8.33 22.23 15.98
C PRO A 247 -8.40 21.72 14.53
N HIS A 248 -9.60 21.74 13.94
CA HIS A 248 -9.85 21.24 12.59
C HIS A 248 -8.91 21.82 11.53
N GLU A 249 -8.59 23.12 11.60
CA GLU A 249 -7.72 23.78 10.62
C GLU A 249 -6.32 23.16 10.56
N VAL A 250 -5.75 22.81 11.71
CA VAL A 250 -4.44 22.15 11.82
C VAL A 250 -4.48 20.77 11.15
N PHE A 251 -5.53 20.00 11.42
CA PHE A 251 -5.69 18.67 10.84
C PHE A 251 -5.96 18.73 9.33
N ILE A 252 -6.79 19.67 8.87
CA ILE A 252 -7.08 19.89 7.45
C ILE A 252 -5.80 20.26 6.68
N ALA A 253 -4.89 21.05 7.27
CA ALA A 253 -3.60 21.35 6.66
C ALA A 253 -2.75 20.08 6.43
N LYS A 254 -2.76 19.13 7.39
CA LYS A 254 -2.08 17.83 7.24
C LYS A 254 -2.74 16.94 6.18
N ILE A 255 -4.08 16.93 6.10
CA ILE A 255 -4.80 16.23 5.03
C ILE A 255 -4.41 16.78 3.65
N ARG A 256 -4.36 18.10 3.50
CA ARG A 256 -3.91 18.76 2.26
C ARG A 256 -2.46 18.42 1.93
N ALA A 257 -1.58 18.38 2.92
CA ALA A 257 -0.19 17.97 2.75
C ALA A 257 -0.07 16.54 2.18
N CYS A 258 -0.81 15.56 2.75
CA CYS A 258 -0.89 14.20 2.21
C CYS A 258 -1.42 14.19 0.77
N ARG A 259 -2.46 15.00 0.46
CA ARG A 259 -3.02 15.10 -0.89
C ARG A 259 -2.00 15.66 -1.88
N HIS A 260 -1.26 16.71 -1.52
CA HIS A 260 -0.21 17.27 -2.38
C HIS A 260 0.88 16.24 -2.70
N ALA A 261 1.28 15.42 -1.73
CA ALA A 261 2.26 14.35 -1.97
C ALA A 261 1.77 13.33 -3.01
N PHE A 262 0.50 12.90 -2.94
CA PHE A 262 -0.09 12.02 -3.96
C PHE A 262 -0.11 12.66 -5.36
N LEU A 263 -0.56 13.91 -5.44
CA LEU A 263 -0.69 14.63 -6.71
C LEU A 263 0.67 14.90 -7.36
N GLU A 264 1.69 15.24 -6.58
CA GLU A 264 3.05 15.45 -7.09
C GLU A 264 3.64 14.16 -7.69
N LEU A 265 3.37 13.02 -7.07
CA LEU A 265 3.89 11.72 -7.51
C LEU A 265 3.05 11.06 -8.63
N GLY A 266 1.99 11.74 -9.11
CA GLY A 266 1.10 11.22 -10.16
C GLY A 266 0.29 10.01 -9.71
N VAL A 267 -0.13 9.98 -8.44
CA VAL A 267 -1.03 8.96 -7.87
C VAL A 267 -2.38 9.62 -7.55
N ASP A 268 -3.04 10.11 -8.61
CA ASP A 268 -4.25 10.95 -8.53
C ASP A 268 -5.39 10.28 -7.75
N ASN A 269 -5.48 8.96 -7.87
CA ASN A 269 -6.45 8.10 -7.23
C ASN A 269 -6.11 7.74 -5.77
N GLY A 270 -5.00 8.22 -5.20
CA GLY A 270 -4.56 7.96 -3.83
C GLY A 270 -5.62 8.26 -2.75
N ILE A 271 -5.61 7.45 -1.69
CA ILE A 271 -6.63 7.44 -0.63
C ILE A 271 -6.06 8.07 0.64
N ILE A 272 -6.84 8.91 1.30
CA ILE A 272 -6.52 9.47 2.61
C ILE A 272 -7.63 9.01 3.57
N VAL A 273 -7.25 8.28 4.61
CA VAL A 273 -8.12 7.89 5.71
C VAL A 273 -7.91 8.91 6.83
N THR A 274 -8.97 9.65 7.16
CA THR A 274 -8.95 10.67 8.22
C THR A 274 -9.48 10.08 9.51
N ARG A 275 -8.58 9.60 10.35
CA ARG A 275 -8.92 9.06 11.68
C ARG A 275 -9.23 10.21 12.64
N THR A 276 -10.28 10.03 13.46
CA THR A 276 -10.57 10.92 14.59
C THR A 276 -10.43 10.17 15.91
N ASP A 277 -9.72 10.79 16.85
CA ASP A 277 -9.56 10.29 18.22
C ASP A 277 -10.50 10.98 19.23
N SER A 278 -11.37 11.87 18.76
CA SER A 278 -12.25 12.70 19.59
C SER A 278 -13.15 11.91 20.56
N LEU A 279 -13.52 10.67 20.24
CA LEU A 279 -14.35 9.84 21.12
C LEU A 279 -13.67 9.57 22.48
N GLY A 280 -12.34 9.44 22.51
CA GLY A 280 -11.58 9.17 23.72
C GLY A 280 -10.65 10.33 24.12
N ALA A 281 -10.86 11.52 23.57
CA ALA A 281 -10.04 12.69 23.83
C ALA A 281 -10.84 13.76 24.56
N GLY A 282 -10.57 13.91 25.86
CA GLY A 282 -11.17 14.95 26.69
C GLY A 282 -10.37 16.27 26.71
N LEU A 283 -9.26 16.33 25.97
CA LEU A 283 -8.32 17.45 26.01
C LEU A 283 -8.08 18.04 24.62
N THR A 284 -7.68 19.31 24.59
CA THR A 284 -7.18 20.01 23.41
C THR A 284 -5.94 20.82 23.76
N GLN A 285 -4.99 20.90 22.82
CA GLN A 285 -3.79 21.70 23.00
C GLN A 285 -4.05 23.20 22.76
N GLN A 286 -5.12 23.54 22.02
CA GLN A 286 -5.33 24.89 21.51
C GLN A 286 -6.82 25.26 21.52
N ILE A 287 -7.11 26.49 21.96
CA ILE A 287 -8.38 27.14 21.63
C ILE A 287 -8.34 27.47 20.14
N ALA A 288 -9.34 27.02 19.39
CA ALA A 288 -9.40 27.26 17.96
C ALA A 288 -9.66 28.74 17.67
N VAL A 289 -8.98 29.28 16.66
CA VAL A 289 -9.29 30.62 16.16
C VAL A 289 -10.67 30.59 15.50
N SER A 290 -11.57 31.46 15.97
CA SER A 290 -12.87 31.70 15.34
C SER A 290 -12.93 33.11 14.78
N HIS A 291 -13.43 33.25 13.56
CA HIS A 291 -13.61 34.54 12.90
C HIS A 291 -15.08 34.98 12.92
N LYS A 292 -16.01 34.03 13.09
CA LYS A 292 -17.45 34.30 13.19
C LYS A 292 -18.17 33.21 13.98
N PRO A 293 -19.27 33.55 14.67
CA PRO A 293 -20.13 32.54 15.32
C PRO A 293 -20.56 31.44 14.35
N GLY A 294 -20.50 30.20 14.81
CA GLY A 294 -20.83 28.99 14.07
C GLY A 294 -19.79 28.49 13.07
N ASP A 295 -18.61 29.10 12.95
CA ASP A 295 -17.52 28.51 12.17
C ASP A 295 -16.87 27.29 12.87
N LEU A 296 -15.94 26.61 12.19
CA LEU A 296 -15.30 25.41 12.73
C LEU A 296 -14.52 25.68 14.02
N GLY A 297 -14.02 26.91 14.21
CA GLY A 297 -13.32 27.31 15.42
C GLY A 297 -14.30 27.46 16.59
N ASP A 298 -15.41 28.17 16.35
CA ASP A 298 -16.47 28.35 17.35
C ASP A 298 -17.09 27.01 17.75
N GLN A 299 -17.41 26.16 16.78
CA GLN A 299 -17.94 24.82 17.04
C GLN A 299 -16.96 23.97 17.85
N TYR A 300 -15.66 24.03 17.57
CA TYR A 300 -14.66 23.31 18.34
C TYR A 300 -14.57 23.82 19.79
N ASN A 301 -14.56 25.14 19.97
CA ASN A 301 -14.49 25.77 21.29
C ASN A 301 -15.77 25.59 22.12
N SER A 302 -16.91 25.36 21.47
CA SER A 302 -18.19 25.13 22.16
C SER A 302 -18.22 23.86 23.03
N PHE A 303 -17.24 22.97 22.87
CA PHE A 303 -17.05 21.78 23.69
C PHE A 303 -16.11 21.99 24.89
N LEU A 304 -15.55 23.19 25.08
CA LEU A 304 -14.74 23.50 26.25
C LEU A 304 -15.61 23.51 27.52
N ASP A 305 -15.14 22.86 28.58
CA ASP A 305 -15.73 22.92 29.91
C ASP A 305 -15.17 24.16 30.62
N CYS A 306 -16.03 25.14 30.89
CA CYS A 306 -15.64 26.46 31.41
C CYS A 306 -16.51 26.85 32.62
N ASP A 307 -15.90 27.48 33.61
CA ASP A 307 -16.58 28.11 34.74
C ASP A 307 -16.66 29.64 34.54
N GLU A 308 -17.73 30.28 35.04
CA GLU A 308 -17.97 31.74 35.00
C GLU A 308 -17.12 32.55 36.01
#